data_AF-M3EBN5-F1
#
_entry.id   AF-M3EBN5-F1
#
_cell.length_a   1.000
_cell.length_b   1.000
_cell.length_c   1.000
_cell.angle_alpha   90.00
_cell.angle_beta   90.00
_cell.angle_gamma   90.00
#
_symmetry.space_group_name_H-M   'P 1'
#
loop_
_entity.id
_entity.type
_entity.pdbx_description
1 polymer ?
#
loop_
_entity_poly.entity_id
_entity_poly.type
_entity_poly.pdbx_seq_one_letter_code
_entity_poly.pdbx_strand_id
1 'polypeptide(L)'
;MMNFADVQVDTRVIITAHGQKATVLRKFMGGANHDLPVILMDVDGVGEVMRTPDQLDRIDEPAPAPKLHGTGSKNVKRFHIGGNEYHVYNSASGARGFWQVWRHEAGKAATNADCVVSGATTRKAAFEEALRILAAA
;
A
#
# COMPACT_ATOMS: atom_id res chain seq x y z
N MET A 1 17.40 -4.29 -15.65
CA MET A 1 17.32 -4.87 -14.31
C MET A 1 17.67 -3.81 -13.29
N MET A 2 16.84 -3.61 -12.27
CA MET A 2 17.02 -2.56 -11.24
C MET A 2 17.72 -3.08 -9.98
N ASN A 3 18.46 -2.21 -9.29
CA ASN A 3 18.94 -2.48 -7.94
C ASN A 3 17.93 -2.00 -6.89
N PHE A 4 17.99 -2.57 -5.68
CA PHE A 4 17.08 -2.22 -4.58
C PHE A 4 17.08 -0.72 -4.22
N ALA A 5 18.23 -0.06 -4.32
CA ALA A 5 18.37 1.36 -4.06
C ALA A 5 17.57 2.22 -5.06
N ASP A 6 17.54 1.79 -6.32
CA ASP A 6 16.97 2.55 -7.43
C ASP A 6 15.44 2.41 -7.52
N VAL A 7 14.88 1.35 -6.92
CA VAL A 7 13.42 1.16 -6.85
C VAL A 7 12.80 2.26 -5.99
N GLN A 8 11.90 3.04 -6.57
CA GLN A 8 11.15 4.08 -5.88
C GLN A 8 9.72 3.63 -5.61
N VAL A 9 9.21 3.91 -4.40
CA VAL A 9 7.79 3.68 -4.08
C VAL A 9 6.91 4.64 -4.87
N ASP A 10 5.66 4.26 -5.09
CA ASP A 10 4.68 5.03 -5.86
C ASP A 10 5.14 5.31 -7.30
N THR A 11 5.97 4.42 -7.87
CA THR A 11 6.40 4.49 -9.28
C THR A 11 6.00 3.25 -10.06
N ARG A 12 6.01 3.40 -11.39
CA ARG A 12 5.68 2.32 -12.32
C ARG A 12 6.90 1.56 -12.77
N VAL A 13 6.73 0.26 -12.84
CA VAL A 13 7.72 -0.70 -13.31
C VAL A 13 7.06 -1.71 -14.24
N ILE A 14 7.87 -2.42 -15.00
CA ILE A 14 7.46 -3.59 -15.76
C ILE A 14 8.16 -4.83 -15.20
N ILE A 15 7.42 -5.92 -15.03
CA ILE A 15 7.97 -7.21 -14.63
C ILE A 15 8.58 -7.88 -15.86
N THR A 16 9.90 -8.12 -15.84
CA THR A 16 10.67 -8.57 -17.00
C THR A 16 10.20 -9.90 -17.57
N ALA A 17 9.81 -10.85 -16.72
CA ALA A 17 9.38 -12.19 -17.13
C ALA A 17 8.06 -12.24 -17.92
N HIS A 18 7.16 -11.26 -17.72
CA HIS A 18 5.79 -11.30 -18.26
C HIS A 18 5.36 -10.02 -18.98
N GLY A 19 6.17 -8.96 -18.95
CA GLY A 19 5.82 -7.66 -19.55
C GLY A 19 4.66 -6.94 -18.84
N GLN A 20 4.28 -7.38 -17.63
CA GLN A 20 3.16 -6.82 -16.88
C GLN A 20 3.60 -5.55 -16.16
N LYS A 21 2.79 -4.50 -16.25
CA LYS A 21 3.02 -3.26 -15.52
C LYS A 21 2.57 -3.42 -14.07
N ALA A 22 3.32 -2.80 -13.18
CA ALA A 22 3.04 -2.82 -11.75
C ALA A 22 3.38 -1.47 -11.11
N THR A 23 2.72 -1.19 -9.99
CA THR A 23 3.02 -0.04 -9.14
C THR A 23 3.76 -0.51 -7.89
N VAL A 24 4.91 0.08 -7.60
CA VAL A 24 5.69 -0.23 -6.40
C VAL A 24 4.98 0.34 -5.18
N LEU A 25 4.53 -0.53 -4.27
CA LEU A 25 3.80 -0.12 -3.07
C LEU A 25 4.73 0.08 -1.88
N ARG A 26 5.71 -0.81 -1.71
CA ARG A 26 6.66 -0.81 -0.60
C ARG A 26 7.90 -1.60 -0.97
N LYS A 27 9.05 -1.20 -0.43
CA LYS A 27 10.29 -2.00 -0.45
C LYS A 27 10.80 -2.23 0.96
N PHE A 28 11.28 -3.43 1.25
CA PHE A 28 11.82 -3.79 2.56
C PHE A 28 12.82 -4.93 2.43
N MET A 29 13.70 -5.05 3.42
CA MET A 29 14.54 -6.24 3.58
C MET A 29 13.71 -7.28 4.35
N GLY A 30 13.61 -8.49 3.83
CA GLY A 30 12.93 -9.58 4.53
C GLY A 30 11.78 -10.22 3.75
N GLY A 31 11.63 -11.51 4.01
CA GLY A 31 10.69 -12.48 3.43
C GLY A 31 10.96 -13.83 4.09
N ALA A 32 10.53 -14.95 3.51
CA ALA A 32 10.82 -16.29 4.06
C ALA A 32 12.33 -16.57 4.28
N ASN A 33 13.20 -15.86 3.55
CA ASN A 33 14.66 -15.94 3.63
C ASN A 33 15.29 -14.59 4.02
N HIS A 34 14.81 -13.98 5.12
CA HIS A 34 15.24 -12.81 5.92
C HIS A 34 16.32 -11.78 5.43
N ASP A 35 17.17 -12.08 4.46
CA ASP A 35 18.26 -11.23 3.94
C ASP A 35 18.05 -10.74 2.50
N LEU A 36 16.99 -11.17 1.81
CA LEU A 36 16.75 -10.76 0.42
C LEU A 36 15.92 -9.46 0.31
N PRO A 37 16.24 -8.57 -0.64
CA PRO A 37 15.43 -7.39 -0.92
C PRO A 37 14.09 -7.80 -1.54
N VAL A 38 12.99 -7.34 -0.93
CA VAL A 38 11.63 -7.63 -1.39
C VAL A 38 10.92 -6.33 -1.76
N ILE A 39 10.29 -6.34 -2.93
CA ILE A 39 9.41 -5.29 -3.44
C ILE A 39 7.98 -5.81 -3.43
N LEU A 40 7.10 -5.18 -2.65
CA LEU A 40 5.66 -5.36 -2.74
C LEU A 40 5.13 -4.42 -3.82
N MET A 41 4.37 -4.97 -4.77
CA MET A 41 3.81 -4.22 -5.89
C MET A 41 2.39 -4.67 -6.20
N ASP A 42 1.60 -3.77 -6.78
CA ASP A 42 0.29 -4.07 -7.34
C ASP A 42 0.40 -4.19 -8.86
N VAL A 43 0.15 -5.40 -9.37
CA VAL A 43 0.23 -5.72 -10.81
C VAL A 43 -1.13 -5.52 -11.45
N ASP A 44 -1.14 -4.83 -12.59
CA ASP A 44 -2.36 -4.51 -13.32
C ASP A 44 -3.15 -5.78 -13.66
N GLY A 45 -4.41 -5.83 -13.23
CA GLY A 45 -5.31 -6.95 -13.49
C GLY A 45 -5.03 -8.22 -12.68
N VAL A 46 -3.99 -8.25 -11.84
CA VAL A 46 -3.62 -9.43 -11.03
C VAL A 46 -3.76 -9.15 -9.53
N GLY A 47 -3.29 -7.99 -9.06
CA GLY A 47 -3.26 -7.62 -7.66
C GLY A 47 -1.86 -7.65 -7.06
N GLU A 48 -1.77 -7.76 -5.74
CA GLU A 48 -0.52 -7.61 -5.01
C GLU A 48 0.39 -8.84 -5.11
N VAL A 49 1.67 -8.61 -5.43
CA VAL A 49 2.70 -9.64 -5.48
C VAL A 49 4.01 -9.15 -4.87
N MET A 50 4.85 -10.10 -4.45
CA MET A 50 6.22 -9.84 -4.04
C MET A 50 7.20 -10.25 -5.14
N ARG A 51 8.19 -9.41 -5.41
CA ARG A 51 9.26 -9.65 -6.39
C ARG A 51 10.60 -9.14 -5.85
N THR A 52 11.67 -9.56 -6.49
CA THR A 52 13.00 -9.02 -6.26
C THR A 52 13.31 -7.90 -7.27
N PRO A 53 14.19 -6.93 -6.94
CA PRO A 53 14.47 -5.78 -7.81
C PRO A 53 14.99 -6.12 -9.21
N ASP A 54 15.75 -7.20 -9.34
CA ASP A 54 16.34 -7.68 -10.59
C ASP A 54 15.28 -8.13 -11.61
N GLN A 55 14.07 -8.42 -11.15
CA GLN A 55 12.92 -8.81 -11.97
C GLN A 55 12.17 -7.61 -12.57
N LEU A 56 12.67 -6.38 -12.36
CA LEU A 56 11.97 -5.15 -12.68
C LEU A 56 12.81 -4.27 -13.61
N ASP A 57 12.11 -3.62 -14.54
CA ASP A 57 12.61 -2.49 -15.30
C ASP A 57 11.75 -1.25 -15.07
N ARG A 58 12.37 -0.08 -15.09
CA ARG A 58 11.68 1.21 -14.96
C ARG A 58 10.88 1.50 -16.22
N ILE A 59 9.71 2.09 -16.05
CA ILE A 59 8.99 2.73 -17.14
C ILE A 59 8.70 4.18 -16.79
N ASP A 60 8.66 5.04 -17.80
CA ASP A 60 8.30 6.45 -17.65
C ASP A 60 6.79 6.60 -17.80
N GLU A 61 6.07 6.17 -16.77
CA GLU A 61 4.61 6.25 -16.67
C GLU A 61 4.25 6.68 -15.24
N PRO A 62 3.32 7.65 -15.06
CA PRO A 62 2.85 8.00 -13.73
C PRO A 62 2.15 6.82 -13.07
N ALA A 63 2.37 6.64 -11.76
CA ALA A 63 1.59 5.66 -11.01
C ALA A 63 0.11 6.06 -10.98
N PRO A 64 -0.82 5.08 -11.12
CA PRO A 64 -2.23 5.34 -10.91
C PRO A 64 -2.47 5.78 -9.47
N ALA A 65 -3.60 6.45 -9.24
CA ALA A 65 -4.02 6.80 -7.88
C ALA A 65 -4.11 5.54 -7.00
N PRO A 66 -3.75 5.63 -5.69
CA PRO A 66 -3.91 4.53 -4.77
C PRO A 66 -5.35 3.99 -4.78
N LYS A 67 -5.48 2.68 -4.54
CA LYS A 67 -6.78 2.00 -4.49
C LYS A 67 -6.95 1.22 -3.19
N LEU A 68 -8.20 0.89 -2.87
CA LEU A 68 -8.51 0.03 -1.71
C LEU A 68 -8.36 -1.44 -2.08
N HIS A 69 -7.54 -2.15 -1.32
CA HIS A 69 -7.34 -3.58 -1.39
C HIS A 69 -8.11 -4.28 -0.27
N GLY A 70 -8.52 -5.52 -0.54
CA GLY A 70 -9.03 -6.41 0.50
C GLY A 70 -7.92 -6.82 1.46
N THR A 71 -8.30 -7.11 2.70
CA THR A 71 -7.45 -7.85 3.64
C THR A 71 -8.08 -9.21 3.90
N GLY A 72 -7.44 -10.07 4.71
CA GLY A 72 -8.06 -11.30 5.21
C GLY A 72 -9.33 -11.07 6.04
N SER A 73 -9.56 -9.83 6.52
CA SER A 73 -10.78 -9.42 7.20
C SER A 73 -11.71 -8.67 6.26
N LYS A 74 -12.98 -9.07 6.20
CA LYS A 74 -14.00 -8.38 5.38
C LYS A 74 -14.23 -6.93 5.81
N ASN A 75 -13.96 -6.62 7.09
CA ASN A 75 -14.23 -5.32 7.70
C ASN A 75 -13.05 -4.33 7.60
N VAL A 76 -11.89 -4.79 7.14
CA VAL A 76 -10.70 -3.97 6.98
C VAL A 76 -10.31 -3.94 5.51
N LYS A 77 -10.18 -2.74 4.96
CA LYS A 77 -9.54 -2.51 3.68
C LYS A 77 -8.17 -1.90 3.93
N ARG A 78 -7.26 -2.06 2.98
CA ARG A 78 -5.95 -1.41 3.05
C ARG A 78 -5.65 -0.63 1.78
N PHE A 79 -4.72 0.31 1.87
CA PHE A 79 -4.10 0.95 0.71
C PHE A 79 -2.66 1.29 1.05
N HIS A 80 -1.88 1.62 0.02
CA HIS A 80 -0.48 1.99 0.16
C HIS A 80 -0.22 3.37 -0.45
N ILE A 81 0.62 4.15 0.23
CA ILE A 81 1.15 5.42 -0.26
C ILE A 81 2.43 5.75 0.50
N GLY A 82 3.44 6.31 -0.18
CA GLY A 82 4.72 6.68 0.40
C GLY A 82 5.48 5.51 1.01
N GLY A 83 5.28 4.29 0.49
CA GLY A 83 5.89 3.08 1.06
C GLY A 83 5.21 2.53 2.33
N ASN A 84 4.15 3.18 2.81
CA ASN A 84 3.44 2.78 4.03
C ASN A 84 2.15 2.04 3.69
N GLU A 85 1.73 1.15 4.59
CA GLU A 85 0.39 0.52 4.55
C GLU A 85 -0.55 1.29 5.48
N TYR A 86 -1.80 1.51 5.04
CA TYR A 86 -2.84 2.14 5.84
C TYR A 86 -4.08 1.26 5.84
N HIS A 87 -4.71 1.12 7.01
CA HIS A 87 -5.94 0.36 7.17
C HIS A 87 -7.13 1.31 7.28
N VAL A 88 -8.18 0.97 6.55
CA VAL A 88 -9.50 1.63 6.58
C VAL A 88 -10.51 0.66 7.17
N TYR A 89 -11.05 1.01 8.33
CA TYR A 89 -11.99 0.16 9.05
C TYR A 89 -12.99 1.00 9.83
N ASN A 90 -14.09 0.36 10.25
CA ASN A 90 -15.09 0.99 11.09
C ASN A 90 -14.74 0.79 12.57
N SER A 91 -14.81 1.85 13.39
CA SER A 91 -14.45 1.83 14.81
C SER A 91 -15.29 0.87 15.66
N ALA A 92 -16.49 0.52 15.19
CA ALA A 92 -17.40 -0.41 15.84
C ALA A 92 -17.66 -1.68 14.99
N SER A 93 -16.71 -2.07 14.13
CA SER A 93 -16.77 -3.31 13.33
C SER A 93 -18.06 -3.50 12.50
N GLY A 94 -18.66 -2.41 12.03
CA GLY A 94 -19.86 -2.44 11.18
C GLY A 94 -21.19 -2.13 11.90
N ALA A 95 -21.15 -1.83 13.21
CA ALA A 95 -22.28 -1.23 13.93
C ALA A 95 -22.36 0.30 13.68
N ARG A 96 -23.13 1.05 14.50
CA ARG A 96 -23.17 2.53 14.49
C ARG A 96 -21.85 3.15 14.98
N GLY A 97 -20.76 2.88 14.26
CA GLY A 97 -19.46 3.52 14.43
C GLY A 97 -19.15 4.43 13.25
N PHE A 98 -17.94 4.97 13.26
CA PHE A 98 -17.42 5.80 12.18
C PHE A 98 -16.26 5.09 11.48
N TRP A 99 -15.96 5.51 10.26
CA TRP A 99 -14.82 5.03 9.50
C TRP A 99 -13.59 5.84 9.85
N GLN A 100 -12.46 5.15 9.93
CA GLN A 100 -11.18 5.71 10.31
C GLN A 100 -10.05 5.10 9.49
N VAL A 101 -8.95 5.84 9.38
CA VAL A 101 -7.75 5.44 8.65
C VAL A 101 -6.55 5.53 9.58
N TRP A 102 -5.83 4.42 9.70
CA TRP A 102 -4.64 4.31 10.55
C TRP A 102 -3.49 3.75 9.74
N ARG A 103 -2.29 4.30 9.92
CA ARG A 103 -1.06 3.68 9.42
C ARG A 103 -0.87 2.34 10.12
N HIS A 104 -0.53 1.32 9.33
CA HIS A 104 -0.25 -0.02 9.81
C HIS A 104 1.22 -0.36 9.61
N GLU A 105 1.87 -0.84 10.67
CA GLU A 105 3.21 -1.37 10.60
C GLU A 105 3.21 -2.79 11.20
N ALA A 106 3.63 -3.77 10.39
CA ALA A 106 3.70 -5.16 10.81
C ALA A 106 4.57 -5.32 12.06
N GLY A 107 4.06 -6.01 13.08
CA GLY A 107 4.76 -6.26 14.33
C GLY A 107 4.75 -5.08 15.32
N LYS A 108 4.08 -3.96 15.02
CA LYS A 108 3.93 -2.85 15.95
C LYS A 108 2.46 -2.54 16.22
N ALA A 109 2.17 -2.25 17.49
CA ALA A 109 0.86 -1.76 17.88
C ALA A 109 0.69 -0.30 17.38
N ALA A 110 -0.48 0.01 16.84
CA ALA A 110 -0.81 1.36 16.40
C ALA A 110 -0.90 2.32 17.59
N THR A 111 -0.41 3.54 17.41
CA THR A 111 -0.48 4.64 18.37
C THR A 111 -1.32 5.79 17.81
N ASN A 112 -1.72 6.76 18.64
CA ASN A 112 -2.49 7.91 18.16
C ASN A 112 -1.79 8.71 17.04
N ALA A 113 -0.45 8.67 16.99
CA ALA A 113 0.32 9.29 15.91
C ALA A 113 0.13 8.60 14.55
N ASP A 114 -0.39 7.36 14.53
CA ASP A 114 -0.69 6.61 13.32
C ASP A 114 -2.11 6.89 12.80
N CYS A 115 -2.96 7.62 13.54
CA CYS A 115 -4.29 7.98 13.09
C CYS A 115 -4.22 9.12 12.07
N VAL A 116 -4.68 8.87 10.84
CA VAL A 116 -4.71 9.86 9.75
C VAL A 116 -6.10 10.50 9.66
N VAL A 117 -7.15 9.68 9.75
CA VAL A 117 -8.55 10.11 9.69
C VAL A 117 -9.33 9.42 10.79
N SER A 118 -10.19 10.18 11.46
CA SER A 118 -11.17 9.67 12.40
C SER A 118 -12.52 10.33 12.14
N GLY A 119 -13.61 9.62 12.41
CA GLY A 119 -14.96 10.19 12.34
C GLY A 119 -15.63 10.25 10.97
N ALA A 120 -15.11 9.57 9.94
CA ALA A 120 -15.73 9.61 8.61
C ALA A 120 -17.05 8.81 8.56
N THR A 121 -18.03 9.32 7.80
CA THR A 121 -19.37 8.70 7.69
C THR A 121 -19.37 7.42 6.85
N THR A 122 -18.48 7.33 5.87
CA THR A 122 -18.36 6.17 4.97
C THR A 122 -16.91 5.77 4.78
N ARG A 123 -16.69 4.51 4.38
CA ARG A 123 -15.36 4.01 4.01
C ARG A 123 -14.72 4.83 2.90
N LYS A 124 -15.53 5.21 1.89
CA LYS A 124 -15.07 6.00 0.75
C LYS A 124 -14.60 7.39 1.21
N ALA A 125 -15.40 8.07 2.03
CA ALA A 125 -15.04 9.37 2.59
C ALA A 125 -13.75 9.30 3.44
N ALA A 126 -13.61 8.26 4.27
CA ALA A 126 -12.39 8.06 5.06
C ALA A 126 -11.14 7.90 4.16
N PHE A 127 -11.27 7.12 3.09
CA PHE A 127 -10.20 6.88 2.13
C PHE A 127 -9.82 8.14 1.35
N GLU A 128 -10.80 8.83 0.76
CA GLU A 128 -10.56 10.06 -0.02
C GLU A 128 -9.97 11.17 0.84
N GLU A 129 -10.43 11.31 2.08
CA GLU A 129 -9.87 12.27 3.03
C GLU A 129 -8.43 11.92 3.42
N ALA A 130 -8.13 10.63 3.62
CA ALA A 130 -6.77 10.19 3.89
C ALA A 130 -5.83 10.51 2.72
N LEU A 131 -6.25 10.28 1.48
CA LEU A 131 -5.45 10.66 0.30
C LEU A 131 -5.18 12.16 0.26
N ARG A 132 -6.17 12.99 0.60
CA ARG A 132 -6.03 14.45 0.64
C ARG A 132 -5.03 14.90 1.71
N ILE A 133 -5.10 14.33 2.91
CA ILE A 133 -4.19 14.65 4.02
C ILE A 133 -2.76 14.21 3.69
N LEU A 134 -2.59 12.99 3.19
CA LEU A 134 -1.28 12.40 2.92
C LEU A 134 -0.57 13.03 1.72
N ALA A 135 -1.32 13.57 0.74
CA ALA A 135 -0.74 14.32 -0.38
C ALA A 135 -0.24 15.73 0.01
N ALA A 136 -0.65 16.26 1.17
CA ALA A 136 -0.26 17.58 1.65
C ALA A 136 0.89 17.56 2.67
N ALA A 137 1.36 16.38 3.06
CA ALA A 137 2.42 16.15 4.04
C ALA A 137 3.78 15.97 3.36
#